data_AF-A0A1H6SKY1-F1
#
_entry.id   AF-A0A1H6SKY1-F1
#
_cell.length_a   1.000
_cell.length_b   1.000
_cell.length_c   1.000
_cell.angle_alpha   90.00
_cell.angle_beta   90.00
_cell.angle_gamma   90.00
#
_symmetry.space_group_name_H-M   'P 1'
#
loop_
_entity.id
_entity.type
_entity.pdbx_description
1 polymer ?
#
loop_
_entity_poly.entity_id
_entity_poly.type
_entity_poly.pdbx_seq_one_letter_code
_entity_poly.pdbx_strand_id
1 'polypeptide(L)'
;MTPSRDRPRDRDELEDQLDELEETLTDLRSELRSERRRGPPKPPSLSELLRFTEEYTIPTLIALLEATIQSLKLLRRTLRLADPNRAVREESEAARSRLDRVGTEAGNQLAGALSELRTALSEADLPDNPESRRLIDDARDLTGEIEGRLRDAEQSVRDNRDRERRAGRDEPRDNGSTRDRGVMIDVTDAGDGGQGDADEGDAEADAGDSEAPEVDVESELESIKDELDRSQRALDEADEGDPESHQPDEDDGEETDDSA
;
A
#
# COMPACT_ATOMS: atom_id res chain seq x y z
N MET A 1 9.77 21.60 76.70
CA MET A 1 8.34 21.87 76.92
C MET A 1 8.08 23.30 76.46
N THR A 2 7.66 23.47 75.21
CA THR A 2 7.27 24.76 74.63
C THR A 2 5.89 24.54 73.98
N PRO A 3 4.90 25.41 74.21
CA PRO A 3 3.53 25.13 73.82
C PRO A 3 3.34 25.36 72.32
N SER A 4 2.80 24.36 71.61
CA SER A 4 2.27 24.48 70.25
C SER A 4 1.24 25.61 70.19
N ARG A 5 1.50 26.61 69.34
CA ARG A 5 0.59 27.75 69.10
C ARG A 5 -0.09 27.75 67.73
N ASP A 6 0.12 26.74 66.89
CA ASP A 6 -0.55 26.61 65.58
C ASP A 6 -1.45 25.37 65.58
N ARG A 7 -2.71 25.58 65.94
CA ARG A 7 -3.80 24.57 65.91
C ARG A 7 -5.18 25.11 65.51
N PRO A 8 -5.51 26.41 65.62
CA PRO A 8 -6.79 26.91 65.10
C PRO A 8 -6.75 27.16 63.58
N ARG A 9 -5.69 27.77 63.05
CA ARG A 9 -5.62 28.14 61.62
C ARG A 9 -5.60 26.94 60.67
N ASP A 10 -4.87 25.88 61.02
CA ASP A 10 -4.84 24.65 60.22
C ASP A 10 -6.19 23.90 60.23
N ARG A 11 -7.03 24.18 61.23
CA ARG A 11 -8.37 23.59 61.33
C ARG A 11 -9.37 24.36 60.49
N ASP A 12 -9.31 25.69 60.52
CA ASP A 12 -10.17 26.54 59.69
C ASP A 12 -9.87 26.30 58.19
N GLU A 13 -8.60 26.20 57.81
CA GLU A 13 -8.18 25.91 56.42
C GLU A 13 -8.55 24.48 55.97
N LEU A 14 -8.59 23.52 56.89
CA LEU A 14 -9.08 22.17 56.63
C LEU A 14 -10.60 22.13 56.47
N GLU A 15 -11.32 22.93 57.26
CA GLU A 15 -12.79 23.06 57.15
C GLU A 15 -13.16 23.67 55.79
N ASP A 16 -12.45 24.72 55.33
CA ASP A 16 -12.64 25.30 54.00
C ASP A 16 -12.37 24.30 52.86
N GLN A 17 -11.30 23.50 52.96
CA GLN A 17 -10.99 22.46 51.96
C GLN A 17 -12.01 21.31 51.96
N LEU A 18 -12.60 20.98 53.11
CA LEU A 18 -13.62 19.96 53.23
C LEU A 18 -14.96 20.45 52.65
N ASP A 19 -15.30 21.72 52.85
CA ASP A 19 -16.49 22.34 52.25
C ASP A 19 -16.37 22.39 50.72
N GLU A 20 -15.20 22.77 50.19
CA GLU A 20 -14.92 22.75 48.73
C GLU A 20 -14.99 21.32 48.17
N LEU A 21 -14.47 20.33 48.89
CA LEU A 21 -14.55 18.93 48.50
C LEU A 21 -15.98 18.39 48.55
N GLU A 22 -16.79 18.80 49.54
CA GLU A 22 -18.20 18.43 49.65
C GLU A 22 -19.04 19.04 48.51
N GLU A 23 -18.77 20.29 48.14
CA GLU A 23 -19.38 20.93 46.97
C GLU A 23 -19.03 20.16 45.69
N THR A 24 -17.75 19.88 45.48
CA THR A 24 -17.27 19.15 44.28
C THR A 24 -17.85 17.73 44.21
N LEU A 25 -17.94 17.02 45.34
CA LEU A 25 -18.54 15.68 45.39
C LEU A 25 -20.06 15.71 45.18
N THR A 26 -20.73 16.79 45.62
CA THR A 26 -22.17 16.98 45.40
C THR A 26 -22.46 17.23 43.92
N ASP A 27 -21.65 18.04 43.25
CA ASP A 27 -21.74 18.29 41.82
C ASP A 27 -21.47 17.03 41.01
N LEU A 28 -20.37 16.32 41.30
CA LEU A 28 -20.04 15.08 40.59
C LEU A 28 -21.09 13.98 40.82
N ARG A 29 -21.69 13.92 42.02
CA ARG A 29 -22.79 13.00 42.33
C ARG A 29 -24.09 13.39 41.62
N SER A 30 -24.33 14.68 41.43
CA SER A 30 -25.46 15.20 40.65
C SER A 30 -25.32 14.81 39.17
N GLU A 31 -24.12 14.99 38.61
CA GLU A 31 -23.78 14.64 37.23
C GLU A 31 -23.92 13.13 36.99
N LEU A 32 -23.32 12.28 37.84
CA LEU A 32 -23.47 10.82 37.79
C LEU A 32 -24.92 10.35 37.93
N ARG A 33 -25.75 11.06 38.69
CA ARG A 33 -27.18 10.74 38.85
C ARG A 33 -28.01 11.21 37.65
N SER A 34 -27.52 12.17 36.89
CA SER A 34 -28.06 12.59 35.60
C SER A 34 -27.69 11.61 34.48
N GLU A 35 -26.46 11.06 34.47
CA GLU A 35 -26.04 9.98 33.58
C GLU A 35 -26.85 8.69 33.80
N ARG A 36 -27.16 8.34 35.05
CA ARG A 36 -28.01 7.16 35.36
C ARG A 36 -29.46 7.29 34.93
N ARG A 37 -29.92 8.48 34.52
CA ARG A 37 -31.26 8.71 33.92
C ARG A 37 -31.21 8.70 32.39
N ARG A 38 -30.07 8.39 31.78
CA ARG A 38 -29.94 8.23 30.34
C ARG A 38 -30.49 6.85 29.98
N GLY A 39 -31.64 6.85 29.30
CA GLY A 39 -32.26 5.64 28.75
C GLY A 39 -31.33 4.91 27.78
N PRO A 40 -31.80 3.79 27.18
CA PRO A 40 -31.00 2.98 26.26
C PRO A 40 -30.30 3.85 25.21
N PRO A 41 -29.09 3.47 24.75
CA PRO A 41 -28.30 4.28 23.83
C PRO A 41 -29.20 4.70 22.66
N LYS A 42 -29.34 6.01 22.48
CA LYS A 42 -30.17 6.52 21.39
C LYS A 42 -29.59 5.97 20.09
N PRO A 43 -30.41 5.33 19.24
CA PRO A 43 -29.94 4.92 17.93
C PRO A 43 -29.44 6.16 17.19
N PRO A 44 -28.37 6.01 16.38
CA PRO A 44 -27.78 7.12 15.66
C PRO A 44 -28.85 7.82 14.83
N SER A 45 -28.84 9.16 14.87
CA SER A 45 -29.77 9.95 14.09
C SER A 45 -29.47 9.80 12.60
N LEU A 46 -30.49 9.92 11.74
CA LEU A 46 -30.29 9.91 10.29
C LEU A 46 -29.28 10.98 9.84
N SER A 47 -29.23 12.11 10.57
CA SER A 47 -28.23 13.16 10.40
C SER A 47 -26.82 12.73 10.76
N GLU A 48 -26.62 11.86 11.76
CA GLU A 48 -25.30 11.30 12.08
C GLU A 48 -24.83 10.27 11.06
N LEU A 49 -25.74 9.48 10.49
CA LEU A 49 -25.40 8.57 9.38
C LEU A 49 -25.03 9.37 8.13
N LEU A 50 -25.80 10.40 7.79
CA LEU A 50 -25.46 11.28 6.67
C LEU A 50 -24.12 11.98 6.91
N ARG A 51 -23.88 12.51 8.12
CA ARG A 51 -22.60 13.10 8.49
C ARG A 51 -21.46 12.08 8.43
N PHE A 52 -21.66 10.85 8.89
CA PHE A 52 -20.67 9.78 8.81
C PHE A 52 -20.36 9.39 7.36
N THR A 53 -21.37 9.35 6.49
CA THR A 53 -21.14 9.10 5.06
C THR A 53 -20.40 10.25 4.40
N GLU A 54 -20.69 11.49 4.76
CA GLU A 54 -19.98 12.68 4.26
C GLU A 54 -18.54 12.78 4.78
N GLU A 55 -18.34 12.51 6.06
CA GLU A 55 -17.06 12.72 6.76
C GLU A 55 -16.09 11.56 6.53
N TYR A 56 -16.59 10.33 6.38
CA TYR A 56 -15.76 9.13 6.34
C TYR A 56 -16.01 8.24 5.12
N THR A 57 -17.26 7.88 4.81
CA THR A 57 -17.52 6.84 3.79
C THR A 57 -17.27 7.35 2.37
N ILE A 58 -17.84 8.49 2.00
CA ILE A 58 -17.71 9.10 0.68
C ILE A 58 -16.24 9.49 0.42
N PRO A 59 -15.51 10.16 1.33
CA PRO A 59 -14.09 10.45 1.11
C PRO A 59 -13.24 9.19 0.93
N THR A 60 -13.48 8.14 1.73
CA THR A 60 -12.77 6.87 1.59
C THR A 60 -13.05 6.21 0.24
N LEU A 61 -14.31 6.22 -0.19
CA LEU A 61 -14.70 5.62 -1.46
C LEU A 61 -14.15 6.42 -2.66
N ILE A 62 -14.10 7.75 -2.55
CA ILE A 62 -13.42 8.62 -3.53
C ILE A 62 -11.92 8.31 -3.56
N ALA A 63 -11.26 8.17 -2.41
CA ALA A 63 -9.84 7.86 -2.35
C ALA A 63 -9.53 6.48 -2.97
N LEU A 64 -10.37 5.49 -2.72
CA LEU A 64 -10.28 4.17 -3.37
C LEU A 64 -10.42 4.31 -4.90
N LEU A 65 -11.44 5.02 -5.37
CA LEU A 65 -11.64 5.24 -6.80
C LEU A 65 -10.48 6.02 -7.43
N GLU A 66 -9.96 7.04 -6.76
CA GLU A 66 -8.79 7.78 -7.23
C GLU A 66 -7.56 6.87 -7.33
N ALA A 67 -7.33 6.02 -6.33
CA ALA A 67 -6.25 5.02 -6.37
C ALA A 67 -6.43 4.04 -7.54
N THR A 68 -7.65 3.57 -7.81
CA THR A 68 -7.92 2.70 -8.98
C THR A 68 -7.69 3.44 -10.30
N ILE A 69 -8.14 4.69 -10.43
CA ILE A 69 -7.90 5.52 -11.62
C ILE A 69 -6.40 5.77 -11.81
N GLN A 70 -5.66 6.04 -10.74
CA GLN A 70 -4.21 6.22 -10.80
C GLN A 70 -3.50 4.93 -11.20
N SER A 71 -3.97 3.78 -10.72
CA SER A 71 -3.48 2.46 -11.13
C SER A 71 -3.72 2.19 -12.63
N LEU A 72 -4.91 2.52 -13.14
CA LEU A 72 -5.23 2.43 -14.57
C LEU A 72 -4.41 3.42 -15.41
N LYS A 73 -4.14 4.63 -14.91
CA LYS A 73 -3.25 5.60 -15.56
C LYS A 73 -1.81 5.08 -15.60
N LEU A 74 -1.34 4.41 -14.55
CA LEU A 74 -0.04 3.78 -14.50
C LEU A 74 0.04 2.65 -15.53
N LEU A 75 -0.96 1.77 -15.59
CA LEU A 75 -1.08 0.72 -16.61
C LEU A 75 -1.03 1.32 -18.02
N ARG A 76 -1.80 2.36 -18.30
CA ARG A 76 -1.75 3.08 -19.59
C ARG A 76 -0.36 3.63 -19.89
N ARG A 77 0.34 4.14 -18.88
CA ARG A 77 1.71 4.63 -19.03
C ARG A 77 2.67 3.49 -19.37
N THR A 78 2.52 2.31 -18.76
CA THR A 78 3.31 1.11 -19.11
C THR A 78 3.03 0.64 -20.55
N LEU A 79 1.77 0.61 -20.99
CA LEU A 79 1.41 0.28 -22.36
C LEU A 79 1.96 1.29 -23.37
N ARG A 80 2.00 2.58 -23.01
CA ARG A 80 2.66 3.61 -23.84
C ARG A 80 4.19 3.43 -23.92
N LEU A 81 4.81 2.84 -22.90
CA LEU A 81 6.24 2.49 -22.94
C LEU A 81 6.50 1.29 -23.87
N ALA A 82 5.54 0.38 -24.02
CA ALA A 82 5.59 -0.76 -24.94
C ALA A 82 5.42 -0.35 -26.43
N ASP A 83 4.98 0.88 -26.70
CA ASP A 83 4.92 1.47 -28.04
C ASP A 83 5.93 2.63 -28.21
N PRO A 84 7.25 2.38 -28.07
CA PRO A 84 8.29 3.41 -28.11
C PRO A 84 8.51 3.99 -29.51
N ASN A 85 7.97 3.34 -30.55
CA ASN A 85 8.21 3.69 -31.96
C ASN A 85 7.59 5.04 -32.37
N ARG A 86 6.69 5.62 -31.56
CA ARG A 86 6.01 6.89 -31.87
C ARG A 86 6.57 8.14 -31.20
N ALA A 87 7.48 8.02 -30.22
CA ALA A 87 7.86 9.16 -29.36
C ALA A 87 9.37 9.46 -29.24
N VAL A 88 10.26 8.63 -29.79
CA VAL A 88 11.61 8.53 -29.19
C VAL A 88 12.73 9.35 -29.84
N ARG A 89 12.63 9.88 -31.07
CA ARG A 89 13.86 10.33 -31.75
C ARG A 89 14.48 11.68 -31.32
N GLU A 90 13.81 12.56 -30.57
CA GLU A 90 14.42 13.86 -30.19
C GLU A 90 14.03 14.40 -28.79
N GLU A 91 12.91 13.97 -28.20
CA GLU A 91 12.42 14.45 -26.88
C GLU A 91 12.99 13.64 -25.67
N SER A 92 13.58 12.49 -25.95
CA SER A 92 13.87 11.45 -24.95
C SER A 92 14.94 11.83 -23.92
N GLU A 93 15.97 12.58 -24.30
CA GLU A 93 17.11 12.86 -23.42
C GLU A 93 16.78 13.93 -22.36
N ALA A 94 16.06 14.99 -22.77
CA ALA A 94 15.56 16.02 -21.88
C ALA A 94 14.45 15.49 -20.94
N ALA A 95 13.57 14.62 -21.46
CA ALA A 95 12.54 13.96 -20.66
C ALA A 95 13.15 12.99 -19.63
N ARG A 96 14.16 12.20 -20.01
CA ARG A 96 14.90 11.31 -19.09
C ARG A 96 15.60 12.09 -17.98
N SER A 97 16.34 13.15 -18.32
CA SER A 97 17.00 14.01 -17.31
C SER A 97 16.03 14.64 -16.32
N ARG A 98 14.81 14.99 -16.76
CA ARG A 98 13.75 15.52 -15.88
C ARG A 98 13.17 14.44 -14.98
N LEU A 99 12.94 13.24 -15.50
CA LEU A 99 12.47 12.08 -14.72
C LEU A 99 13.50 11.64 -13.68
N ASP A 100 14.79 11.63 -14.03
CA ASP A 100 15.87 11.28 -13.09
C ASP A 100 15.95 12.25 -11.91
N ARG A 101 15.77 13.56 -12.14
CA ARG A 101 15.72 14.54 -11.05
C ARG A 101 14.53 14.32 -10.14
N VAL A 102 13.34 14.14 -10.72
CA VAL A 102 12.11 13.91 -9.94
C VAL A 102 12.18 12.59 -9.16
N GLY A 103 12.73 11.54 -9.76
CA GLY A 103 12.92 10.24 -9.11
C GLY A 103 13.92 10.31 -7.95
N THR A 104 15.02 11.05 -8.12
CA THR A 104 15.99 11.26 -7.03
C THR A 104 15.40 12.08 -5.89
N GLU A 105 14.63 13.12 -6.20
CA GLU A 105 13.99 13.97 -5.19
C GLU A 105 12.89 13.23 -4.41
N ALA A 106 12.04 12.48 -5.11
CA ALA A 106 11.04 11.62 -4.49
C ALA A 106 11.68 10.51 -3.62
N GLY A 107 12.78 9.91 -4.09
CA GLY A 107 13.56 8.93 -3.33
C GLY A 107 14.11 9.52 -2.02
N ASN A 108 14.68 10.72 -2.07
CA ASN A 108 15.19 11.41 -0.89
C ASN A 108 14.07 11.78 0.10
N GLN A 109 12.90 12.21 -0.40
CA GLN A 109 11.74 12.51 0.46
C GLN A 109 11.20 11.24 1.13
N LEU A 110 11.13 10.12 0.41
CA LEU A 110 10.74 8.83 0.95
C LEU A 110 11.74 8.32 2.00
N ALA A 111 13.04 8.42 1.72
CA ALA A 111 14.08 8.08 2.68
C ALA A 111 13.98 8.92 3.97
N GLY A 112 13.65 10.22 3.84
CA GLY A 112 13.36 11.09 4.97
C GLY A 112 12.15 10.64 5.79
N ALA A 113 11.03 10.36 5.12
CA ALA A 113 9.81 9.89 5.78
C ALA A 113 9.98 8.54 6.47
N LEU A 114 10.74 7.60 5.88
CA LEU A 114 11.06 6.31 6.48
C LEU A 114 11.99 6.45 7.70
N SER A 115 12.97 7.34 7.64
CA SER A 115 13.83 7.64 8.78
C SER A 115 13.05 8.29 9.94
N GLU A 116 12.08 9.14 9.62
CA GLU A 116 11.21 9.79 10.60
C GLU A 116 10.23 8.78 11.21
N LEU A 117 9.66 7.88 10.39
CA LEU A 117 8.85 6.76 10.85
C LEU A 117 9.66 5.81 11.76
N ARG A 118 10.91 5.50 11.43
CA ARG A 118 11.81 4.68 12.28
C ARG A 118 12.10 5.38 13.60
N THR A 119 12.32 6.69 13.57
CA THR A 119 12.55 7.49 14.78
C THR A 119 11.31 7.47 15.67
N ALA A 120 10.13 7.72 15.08
CA ALA A 120 8.86 7.66 15.78
C ALA A 120 8.55 6.25 16.33
N LEU A 121 8.79 5.19 15.56
CA LEU A 121 8.64 3.81 16.03
C LEU A 121 9.67 3.45 17.10
N SER A 122 10.86 4.05 17.09
CA SER A 122 11.90 3.80 18.09
C SER A 122 11.66 4.57 19.39
N GLU A 123 10.99 5.72 19.33
CA GLU A 123 10.66 6.58 20.47
C GLU A 123 9.32 6.20 21.11
N ALA A 124 8.41 5.59 20.33
CA ALA A 124 7.17 5.04 20.85
C ALA A 124 7.44 3.87 21.82
N ASP A 125 6.85 3.95 23.02
CA ASP A 125 6.88 2.86 23.99
C ASP A 125 6.33 1.57 23.38
N LEU A 126 7.01 0.46 23.69
CA LEU A 126 6.68 -0.85 23.13
C LEU A 126 5.37 -1.35 23.75
N PRO A 127 4.40 -1.87 22.96
CA PRO A 127 3.14 -2.38 23.50
C PRO A 127 3.35 -3.48 24.53
N ASP A 128 2.49 -3.55 25.56
CA ASP A 128 2.59 -4.60 26.59
C ASP A 128 2.40 -6.01 26.03
N ASN A 129 1.63 -6.15 24.95
CA ASN A 129 1.33 -7.43 24.32
C ASN A 129 2.56 -8.00 23.57
N PRO A 130 3.02 -9.24 23.85
CA PRO A 130 4.21 -9.83 23.26
C PRO A 130 4.11 -10.10 21.75
N GLU A 131 2.91 -10.30 21.20
CA GLU A 131 2.67 -10.47 19.77
C GLU A 131 2.77 -9.13 19.04
N SER A 132 2.23 -8.06 19.64
CA SER A 132 2.37 -6.69 19.13
C SER A 132 3.82 -6.20 19.15
N ARG A 133 4.63 -6.62 20.13
CA ARG A 133 6.08 -6.34 20.15
C ARG A 133 6.79 -6.98 18.95
N ARG A 134 6.52 -8.26 18.68
CA ARG A 134 7.11 -8.99 17.53
C ARG A 134 6.77 -8.31 16.21
N LEU A 135 5.50 -7.93 16.01
CA LEU A 135 5.07 -7.26 14.79
C LEU A 135 5.77 -5.90 14.58
N ILE A 136 6.00 -5.15 15.66
CA ILE A 136 6.74 -3.88 15.60
C ILE A 136 8.23 -4.11 15.32
N ASP A 137 8.83 -5.15 15.88
CA ASP A 137 10.22 -5.52 15.58
C ASP A 137 10.36 -5.98 14.12
N ASP A 138 9.44 -6.80 13.61
CA ASP A 138 9.40 -7.21 12.19
C ASP A 138 9.26 -5.99 11.26
N ALA A 139 8.42 -5.01 11.64
CA ALA A 139 8.26 -3.77 10.89
C ALA A 139 9.53 -2.90 10.90
N ARG A 140 10.28 -2.88 12.00
CA ARG A 140 11.58 -2.17 12.10
C ARG A 140 12.64 -2.84 11.23
N ASP A 141 12.72 -4.17 11.25
CA ASP A 141 13.65 -4.94 10.42
C ASP A 141 13.36 -4.73 8.93
N LEU A 142 12.08 -4.80 8.54
CA LEU A 142 11.66 -4.57 7.14
C LEU A 142 11.98 -3.15 6.67
N THR A 143 11.77 -2.14 7.53
CA THR A 143 12.11 -0.75 7.20
C THR A 143 13.62 -0.57 7.00
N GLY A 144 14.44 -1.20 7.85
CA GLY A 144 15.90 -1.20 7.70
C GLY A 144 16.37 -1.88 6.41
N GLU A 145 15.73 -2.98 6.01
CA GLU A 145 16.03 -3.65 4.75
C GLU A 145 15.69 -2.76 3.53
N ILE A 146 14.53 -2.10 3.56
CA ILE A 146 14.10 -1.18 2.49
C ILE A 146 15.06 0.01 2.35
N GLU A 147 15.48 0.62 3.47
CA GLU A 147 16.48 1.69 3.46
C GLU A 147 17.82 1.22 2.87
N GLY A 148 18.24 -0.01 3.20
CA GLY A 148 19.44 -0.63 2.63
C GLY A 148 19.34 -0.77 1.12
N ARG A 149 18.24 -1.37 0.63
CA ARG A 149 17.99 -1.54 -0.81
C ARG A 149 17.89 -0.20 -1.54
N LEU A 150 17.25 0.81 -0.93
CA LEU A 150 17.14 2.14 -1.53
C LEU A 150 18.52 2.81 -1.66
N ARG A 151 19.36 2.72 -0.63
CA ARG A 151 20.73 3.24 -0.65
C ARG A 151 21.60 2.55 -1.71
N ASP A 152 21.50 1.24 -1.83
CA ASP A 152 22.23 0.45 -2.84
C ASP A 152 21.78 0.80 -4.27
N ALA A 153 20.48 1.00 -4.47
CA ALA A 153 19.93 1.46 -5.74
C ALA A 153 20.42 2.87 -6.09
N GLU A 154 20.41 3.81 -5.14
CA GLU A 154 20.97 5.14 -5.33
C GLU A 154 22.46 5.12 -5.68
N GLN A 155 23.23 4.28 -4.98
CA GLN A 155 24.66 4.13 -5.26
C GLN A 155 24.89 3.57 -6.68
N SER A 156 24.13 2.56 -7.08
CA SER A 156 24.18 2.00 -8.43
C SER A 156 23.87 3.04 -9.52
N VAL A 157 22.88 3.90 -9.28
CA VAL A 157 22.53 5.01 -10.19
C VAL A 157 23.64 6.06 -10.26
N ARG A 158 24.22 6.43 -9.11
CA ARG A 158 25.37 7.36 -9.08
C ARG A 158 26.57 6.79 -9.83
N ASP A 159 26.90 5.52 -9.60
CA ASP A 159 28.02 4.84 -10.25
C ASP A 159 27.84 4.76 -11.77
N ASN A 160 26.62 4.46 -12.24
CA ASN A 160 26.31 4.48 -13.68
C ASN A 160 26.46 5.87 -14.28
N ARG A 161 25.96 6.92 -13.60
CA ARG A 161 26.12 8.31 -14.05
C ARG A 161 27.59 8.72 -14.12
N ASP A 162 28.41 8.29 -13.17
CA ASP A 162 29.84 8.60 -13.17
C ASP A 162 30.61 7.84 -14.27
N ARG A 163 30.19 6.61 -14.61
CA ARG A 163 30.72 5.88 -15.78
C ARG A 163 30.36 6.58 -17.09
N GLU A 164 29.11 7.01 -17.27
CA GLU A 164 28.67 7.74 -18.47
C GLU A 164 29.44 9.05 -18.65
N ARG A 165 29.63 9.81 -17.57
CA ARG A 165 30.41 11.05 -17.59
C ARG A 165 31.88 10.83 -17.96
N ARG A 166 32.46 9.69 -17.58
CA ARG A 166 33.84 9.33 -17.95
C ARG A 166 33.90 8.88 -19.41
N ALA A 167 32.95 8.07 -19.87
CA ALA A 167 32.88 7.61 -21.26
C ALA A 167 32.71 8.77 -22.27
N GLY A 168 31.97 9.82 -21.91
CA GLY A 168 31.83 11.02 -22.76
C GLY A 168 33.05 11.95 -22.77
N ARG A 169 34.08 11.71 -21.95
CA ARG A 169 35.30 12.56 -21.88
C ARG A 169 36.43 12.06 -22.78
N ASP A 170 36.39 10.79 -23.18
CA ASP A 170 37.40 10.16 -24.04
C ASP A 170 36.99 10.10 -25.52
N GLU A 171 36.03 10.92 -25.97
CA GLU A 171 35.85 11.13 -27.42
C GLU A 171 36.97 12.04 -27.95
N PRO A 172 37.85 11.55 -28.85
CA PRO A 172 38.80 12.40 -29.54
C PRO A 172 38.00 13.44 -30.33
N ARG A 173 38.34 14.72 -30.18
CA ARG A 173 37.83 15.79 -31.03
C ARG A 173 38.36 15.58 -32.46
N ASP A 174 37.71 14.72 -33.22
CA ASP A 174 37.95 14.58 -34.64
C ASP A 174 37.21 15.71 -35.37
N ASN A 175 38.00 16.69 -35.78
CA ASN A 175 37.60 17.81 -36.59
C ASN A 175 37.37 17.34 -38.03
N GLY A 176 36.16 16.88 -38.36
CA GLY A 176 35.88 16.47 -39.73
C GLY A 176 34.47 15.94 -39.98
N SER A 177 33.67 16.76 -40.67
CA SER A 177 32.48 16.39 -41.43
C SER A 177 31.26 15.83 -40.69
N THR A 178 30.28 16.71 -40.57
CA THR A 178 28.83 16.45 -40.64
C THR A 178 28.48 15.17 -41.41
N ARG A 179 27.93 14.18 -40.68
CA ARG A 179 26.71 13.42 -41.02
C ARG A 179 26.45 12.38 -39.91
N ASP A 180 25.36 12.61 -39.19
CA ASP A 180 24.44 11.60 -38.66
C ASP A 180 25.07 10.33 -38.07
N ARG A 181 25.41 10.36 -36.77
CA ARG A 181 25.91 9.20 -36.03
C ARG A 181 24.76 8.52 -35.29
N GLY A 182 23.83 7.93 -36.04
CA GLY A 182 22.91 6.93 -35.53
C GLY A 182 23.62 5.59 -35.34
N VAL A 183 23.27 4.85 -34.29
CA VAL A 183 23.72 3.46 -34.10
C VAL A 183 22.97 2.59 -35.10
N MET A 184 23.68 2.06 -36.10
CA MET A 184 23.16 1.07 -37.03
C MET A 184 23.24 -0.30 -36.35
N ILE A 185 22.09 -0.89 -36.04
CA ILE A 185 21.99 -2.31 -35.65
C ILE A 185 21.73 -3.06 -36.95
N ASP A 186 22.67 -3.90 -37.37
CA ASP A 186 22.45 -4.82 -38.50
C ASP A 186 21.41 -5.85 -38.06
N VAL A 187 20.18 -5.70 -38.55
CA VAL A 187 19.14 -6.71 -38.47
C VAL A 187 19.30 -7.59 -39.70
N THR A 188 19.87 -8.77 -39.53
CA THR A 188 19.82 -9.82 -40.54
C THR A 188 18.40 -10.41 -40.46
N ASP A 189 17.58 -10.15 -41.47
CA ASP A 189 16.26 -10.74 -41.59
C ASP A 189 16.42 -12.25 -41.83
N ALA A 190 16.11 -13.06 -40.82
CA ALA A 190 16.10 -14.51 -40.93
C ALA A 190 14.80 -14.94 -41.60
N GLY A 191 14.70 -14.73 -42.91
CA GLY A 191 13.45 -15.04 -43.62
C GLY A 191 13.36 -14.56 -45.05
N ASP A 192 14.33 -14.87 -45.91
CA ASP A 192 14.05 -14.98 -47.34
C ASP A 192 14.88 -16.13 -47.94
N GLY A 193 14.20 -17.24 -48.17
CA GLY A 193 14.77 -18.41 -48.83
C GLY A 193 14.63 -18.31 -50.34
N GLY A 194 15.70 -18.62 -51.06
CA GLY A 194 15.60 -18.98 -52.47
C GLY A 194 16.88 -18.80 -53.28
N GLN A 195 17.51 -19.95 -53.57
CA GLN A 195 18.50 -20.20 -54.64
C GLN A 195 19.83 -19.42 -54.55
N GLY A 196 21.00 -20.01 -54.40
CA GLY A 196 21.44 -21.39 -54.59
C GLY A 196 22.77 -21.33 -55.32
N ASP A 197 23.85 -21.69 -54.64
CA ASP A 197 25.08 -22.18 -55.26
C ASP A 197 25.85 -22.97 -54.21
N ALA A 198 26.18 -24.20 -54.60
CA ALA A 198 26.85 -25.19 -53.78
C ALA A 198 28.33 -24.85 -53.61
N ASP A 199 28.86 -24.99 -52.38
CA ASP A 199 30.19 -25.59 -52.22
C ASP A 199 30.42 -26.14 -50.80
N GLU A 200 30.73 -27.43 -50.78
CA GLU A 200 31.53 -28.23 -49.85
C GLU A 200 31.63 -27.88 -48.35
N GLY A 201 30.94 -28.70 -47.56
CA GLY A 201 31.56 -29.57 -46.55
C GLY A 201 32.11 -28.95 -45.25
N ASP A 202 31.36 -29.08 -44.16
CA ASP A 202 31.92 -29.72 -42.96
C ASP A 202 30.80 -30.28 -42.08
N ALA A 203 31.11 -31.40 -41.42
CA ALA A 203 30.19 -32.14 -40.57
C ALA A 203 30.12 -31.54 -39.16
N GLU A 204 29.20 -32.10 -38.36
CA GLU A 204 28.99 -31.92 -36.91
C GLU A 204 28.19 -30.65 -36.52
N ALA A 205 27.10 -30.69 -35.75
CA ALA A 205 26.53 -31.73 -34.92
C ALA A 205 25.02 -31.53 -34.79
N ASP A 206 24.33 -32.66 -34.65
CA ASP A 206 22.95 -32.81 -34.18
C ASP A 206 22.82 -32.18 -32.78
N ALA A 207 22.55 -30.89 -32.73
CA ALA A 207 22.06 -30.22 -31.54
C ALA A 207 20.54 -30.39 -31.57
N GLY A 208 20.06 -31.45 -30.90
CA GLY A 208 18.65 -31.69 -30.68
C GLY A 208 17.97 -30.40 -30.27
N ASP A 209 17.13 -29.90 -31.16
CA ASP A 209 16.21 -28.81 -30.88
C ASP A 209 15.44 -29.28 -29.66
N SER A 210 15.77 -28.70 -28.50
CA SER A 210 15.00 -28.94 -27.30
C SER A 210 13.71 -28.19 -27.55
N GLU A 211 12.79 -28.90 -28.21
CA GLU A 211 11.45 -28.53 -28.59
C GLU A 211 10.85 -27.83 -27.37
N ALA A 212 10.89 -26.50 -27.40
CA ALA A 212 10.28 -25.70 -26.36
C ALA A 212 8.83 -26.15 -26.31
N PRO A 213 8.27 -26.44 -25.13
CA PRO A 213 6.92 -27.00 -25.05
C PRO A 213 5.98 -26.06 -25.80
N GLU A 214 5.49 -26.51 -26.95
CA GLU A 214 4.53 -25.77 -27.76
C GLU A 214 3.26 -25.70 -26.93
N VAL A 215 2.96 -24.51 -26.42
CA VAL A 215 1.78 -24.29 -25.59
C VAL A 215 0.59 -24.22 -26.53
N ASP A 216 -0.25 -25.26 -26.52
CA ASP A 216 -1.51 -25.29 -27.25
C ASP A 216 -2.50 -24.29 -26.63
N VAL A 217 -2.45 -23.05 -27.13
CA VAL A 217 -3.29 -21.94 -26.67
C VAL A 217 -4.77 -22.28 -26.77
N GLU A 218 -5.17 -23.08 -27.76
CA GLU A 218 -6.57 -23.51 -27.93
C GLU A 218 -7.04 -24.39 -26.77
N SER A 219 -6.21 -25.34 -26.32
CA SER A 219 -6.50 -26.21 -25.18
C SER A 219 -6.56 -25.44 -23.86
N GLU A 220 -5.65 -24.48 -23.68
CA GLU A 220 -5.62 -23.62 -22.50
C GLU A 220 -6.85 -22.69 -22.42
N LEU A 221 -7.27 -22.12 -23.56
CA LEU A 221 -8.46 -21.27 -23.62
C LEU A 221 -9.75 -22.05 -23.35
N GLU A 222 -9.86 -23.30 -23.82
CA GLU A 222 -10.99 -24.17 -23.50
C GLU A 222 -11.06 -24.46 -21.99
N SER A 223 -9.91 -24.75 -21.35
CA SER A 223 -9.84 -24.99 -19.91
C SER A 223 -10.29 -23.79 -19.06
N ILE A 224 -9.85 -22.58 -19.44
CA ILE A 224 -10.24 -21.34 -18.76
C ILE A 224 -11.74 -21.07 -18.94
N LYS A 225 -12.29 -21.35 -20.13
CA LYS A 225 -13.72 -21.20 -20.41
C LYS A 225 -14.57 -22.16 -19.58
N ASP A 226 -14.16 -23.42 -19.48
CA ASP A 226 -14.84 -24.42 -18.65
C ASP A 226 -14.81 -24.07 -17.16
N GLU A 227 -13.69 -23.50 -16.66
CA GLU A 227 -13.58 -23.02 -15.30
C GLU A 227 -14.51 -21.82 -15.04
N LEU A 228 -14.57 -20.88 -15.99
CA LEU A 228 -15.46 -19.72 -15.90
C LEU A 228 -16.93 -20.15 -15.91
N ASP A 229 -17.33 -21.05 -16.81
CA ASP A 229 -18.71 -21.57 -16.88
C ASP A 229 -19.11 -22.32 -15.60
N ARG A 230 -18.17 -23.05 -14.96
CA ARG A 230 -18.40 -23.69 -13.66
C ARG A 230 -18.55 -22.66 -12.54
N SER A 231 -17.69 -21.65 -12.51
CA SER A 231 -17.76 -20.58 -11.51
C SER A 231 -19.07 -19.80 -11.63
N GLN A 232 -19.52 -19.54 -12.86
CA GLN A 232 -20.74 -18.81 -13.14
C GLN A 232 -21.99 -19.61 -12.75
N ARG A 233 -22.02 -20.91 -13.03
CA ARG A 233 -23.10 -21.80 -12.54
C ARG A 233 -23.16 -21.85 -11.02
N ALA A 234 -22.01 -21.90 -10.34
CA ALA A 234 -21.97 -21.91 -8.88
C ALA A 234 -22.50 -20.59 -8.27
N LEU A 235 -22.33 -19.47 -8.98
CA LEU A 235 -22.88 -18.18 -8.57
C LEU A 235 -24.40 -18.11 -8.82
N ASP A 236 -24.88 -18.62 -9.96
CA ASP A 236 -26.32 -18.67 -10.25
C ASP A 236 -27.06 -19.62 -9.27
N GLU A 237 -26.44 -20.75 -8.91
CA GLU A 237 -27.00 -21.72 -7.95
C GLU A 237 -27.00 -21.19 -6.51
N ALA A 238 -26.11 -20.24 -6.19
CA ALA A 238 -26.12 -19.51 -4.92
C ALA A 238 -27.20 -18.40 -4.86
N ASP A 239 -27.65 -17.89 -6.02
CA ASP A 239 -28.69 -16.86 -6.13
C ASP A 239 -30.11 -17.47 -6.18
N GLU A 240 -30.26 -18.72 -6.66
CA GLU A 240 -31.53 -19.46 -6.67
C GLU A 240 -31.83 -20.29 -5.39
N GLY A 241 -30.99 -20.17 -4.35
CA GLY A 241 -31.20 -20.81 -3.04
C GLY A 241 -32.31 -20.14 -2.22
N ASP A 242 -33.54 -20.65 -2.36
CA ASP A 242 -34.74 -20.32 -1.57
C ASP A 242 -34.48 -20.32 -0.04
N PRO A 243 -34.90 -19.27 0.72
CA PRO A 243 -34.69 -19.17 2.16
C PRO A 243 -35.73 -20.00 2.94
N GLU A 244 -35.56 -21.32 3.01
CA GLU A 244 -36.33 -22.13 3.97
C GLU A 244 -35.76 -21.98 5.39
N SER A 245 -36.41 -21.08 6.13
CA SER A 245 -36.72 -21.12 7.56
C SER A 245 -35.87 -22.04 8.45
N HIS A 246 -34.95 -21.44 9.21
CA HIS A 246 -34.58 -21.92 10.55
C HIS A 246 -35.02 -20.86 11.55
N GLN A 247 -36.23 -21.02 12.08
CA GLN A 247 -36.59 -20.38 13.35
C GLN A 247 -35.97 -21.23 14.47
N PRO A 248 -35.12 -20.67 15.35
CA PRO A 248 -34.85 -21.30 16.63
C PRO A 248 -36.03 -21.04 17.56
N ASP A 249 -36.60 -22.11 18.10
CA ASP A 249 -37.68 -22.11 19.08
C ASP A 249 -37.33 -21.20 20.28
N GLU A 250 -38.18 -20.20 20.55
CA GLU A 250 -38.20 -19.46 21.80
C GLU A 250 -38.81 -20.37 22.88
N ASP A 251 -37.96 -20.87 23.78
CA ASP A 251 -38.34 -21.55 25.01
C ASP A 251 -38.90 -20.50 25.99
N ASP A 252 -40.22 -20.33 25.94
CA ASP A 252 -41.01 -19.45 26.80
C ASP A 252 -41.14 -20.10 28.19
N GLY A 253 -40.13 -19.87 29.04
CA GLY A 253 -40.14 -20.27 30.44
C GLY A 253 -41.02 -19.33 31.27
N GLU A 254 -42.29 -19.70 31.43
CA GLU A 254 -43.28 -19.05 32.28
C GLU A 254 -42.75 -18.80 33.72
N GLU A 255 -42.65 -17.51 34.08
CA GLU A 255 -42.71 -17.08 35.47
C GLU A 255 -44.16 -17.16 35.95
N THR A 256 -44.47 -18.13 36.82
CA THR A 256 -45.63 -18.04 37.70
C THR A 256 -45.21 -17.44 39.03
N ASP A 257 -45.61 -16.19 39.20
CA ASP A 257 -45.69 -15.46 40.46
C ASP A 257 -46.71 -16.11 41.42
N ASP A 258 -46.49 -15.85 42.71
CA ASP A 258 -47.48 -15.67 43.76
C ASP A 258 -47.73 -16.75 44.86
N SER A 259 -47.53 -16.27 46.10
CA SER A 259 -48.25 -16.55 47.36
C SER A 259 -48.05 -17.85 48.16
N ALA A 260 -47.29 -17.75 49.28
CA ALA A 260 -47.76 -17.91 50.68
C ALA A 260 -46.60 -17.95 51.71
#